data_AF-A0A348Z1Y4-F1
#
_entry.id   AF-A0A348Z1Y4-F1
#
_cell.length_a   1.000
_cell.length_b   1.000
_cell.length_c   1.000
_cell.angle_alpha   90.00
_cell.angle_beta   90.00
_cell.angle_gamma   90.00
#
_symmetry.space_group_name_H-M   'P 1'
#
loop_
_entity.id
_entity.type
_entity.pdbx_description
1 polymer ?
#
loop_
_entity_poly.entity_id
_entity_poly.type
_entity_poly.pdbx_seq_one_letter_code
_entity_poly.pdbx_strand_id
1 'polypeptide(L)'
;AGVTIVIGRTINSKLAEKIGIFQGTFFNYVVGLFFSVVFLLFSKETFPSTFSSFSTIPFLAYLGGLLGVITIVISNYMTPRISSFYLTLFIFIGQLFMGIVIDYITLGKASTGKVIGGILVLIGLAYNLIVDKNDTTCDESEILKA
;
A
#
# COMPACT_ATOMS: atom_id res chain seq x y z
N ALA A 1 -6.20 -9.42 -7.75
CA ALA A 1 -5.46 -8.72 -6.67
C ALA A 1 -6.17 -7.44 -6.20
N GLY A 2 -6.57 -6.52 -7.09
CA GLY A 2 -7.13 -5.21 -6.68
C GLY A 2 -8.36 -5.27 -5.75
N VAL A 3 -9.36 -6.10 -6.07
CA VAL A 3 -10.57 -6.26 -5.25
C VAL A 3 -10.23 -6.74 -3.84
N THR A 4 -9.37 -7.76 -3.70
CA THR A 4 -8.94 -8.30 -2.41
C THR A 4 -8.23 -7.25 -1.55
N ILE A 5 -7.40 -6.39 -2.16
CA ILE A 5 -6.70 -5.31 -1.44
C ILE A 5 -7.69 -4.29 -0.90
N VAL A 6 -8.67 -3.87 -1.71
CA VAL A 6 -9.69 -2.88 -1.34
C VAL A 6 -10.60 -3.42 -0.23
N ILE A 7 -11.09 -4.65 -0.38
CA ILE A 7 -11.95 -5.29 0.63
C ILE A 7 -11.15 -5.53 1.91
N GLY A 8 -9.94 -6.07 1.80
CA GLY A 8 -9.07 -6.36 2.94
C GLY A 8 -8.77 -5.12 3.77
N ARG A 9 -8.38 -4.00 3.15
CA ARG A 9 -8.17 -2.74 3.89
C ARG A 9 -9.45 -2.19 4.51
N THR A 10 -10.59 -2.34 3.84
CA THR A 10 -11.89 -1.86 4.35
C THR A 10 -12.27 -2.64 5.60
N ILE A 11 -12.11 -3.96 5.59
CA ILE A 11 -12.32 -4.82 6.76
C ILE A 11 -11.34 -4.45 7.89
N ASN A 12 -10.05 -4.28 7.58
CA ASN A 12 -9.03 -3.90 8.57
C ASN A 12 -9.30 -2.53 9.20
N SER A 13 -9.76 -1.56 8.40
CA SER A 13 -10.13 -0.24 8.88
C SER A 13 -11.37 -0.30 9.78
N LYS A 14 -12.40 -1.07 9.39
CA LYS A 14 -13.59 -1.29 10.23
C LYS A 14 -13.27 -2.01 11.54
N LEU A 15 -12.31 -2.93 11.54
CA LEU A 15 -11.82 -3.54 12.77
C LEU A 15 -11.11 -2.50 13.64
N ALA A 16 -10.20 -1.72 13.06
CA ALA A 16 -9.45 -0.66 13.74
C ALA A 16 -10.36 0.44 14.34
N GLU A 17 -11.49 0.76 13.70
CA GLU A 17 -12.51 1.66 14.27
C GLU A 17 -13.13 1.10 15.56
N LYS A 18 -13.28 -0.23 15.67
CA LYS A 18 -13.90 -0.88 16.83
C LYS A 18 -12.95 -1.13 17.99
N ILE A 19 -11.72 -1.58 17.70
CA ILE A 19 -10.77 -2.02 18.75
C ILE A 19 -9.60 -1.05 18.95
N GLY A 20 -9.52 0.01 18.14
CA GLY A 20 -8.41 0.97 18.11
C GLY A 20 -7.42 0.67 16.99
N ILE A 21 -6.77 1.73 16.49
CA ILE A 21 -5.87 1.66 15.33
C ILE A 21 -4.62 0.82 15.63
N PHE A 22 -4.03 0.97 16.82
CA PHE A 22 -2.83 0.21 17.20
C PHE A 22 -3.14 -1.26 17.44
N GLN A 23 -4.27 -1.57 18.09
CA GLN A 23 -4.75 -2.93 18.32
C GLN A 23 -5.09 -3.61 16.99
N GLY A 24 -5.76 -2.90 16.08
CA GLY A 24 -6.04 -3.38 14.72
C GLY A 24 -4.76 -3.72 13.95
N THR A 25 -3.75 -2.85 14.02
CA THR A 25 -2.43 -3.11 13.40
C THR A 25 -1.72 -4.30 14.04
N PHE A 26 -1.79 -4.45 15.37
CA PHE A 26 -1.22 -5.60 16.07
C PHE A 26 -1.84 -6.92 15.59
N PHE A 27 -3.18 -7.01 15.53
CA PHE A 27 -3.86 -8.20 15.01
C PHE A 27 -3.54 -8.46 13.54
N ASN A 28 -3.40 -7.40 12.72
CA ASN A 28 -2.98 -7.55 11.34
C ASN A 28 -1.62 -8.27 11.22
N TYR A 29 -0.64 -7.85 12.04
CA TYR A 29 0.67 -8.49 12.08
C TYR A 29 0.64 -9.91 12.64
N VAL A 30 -0.10 -10.15 13.73
CA VAL A 30 -0.21 -11.49 14.33
C VAL A 30 -0.83 -12.49 13.36
N VAL A 31 -1.92 -12.11 12.71
CA VAL A 31 -2.60 -12.95 11.72
C VAL A 31 -1.72 -13.15 10.50
N GLY A 32 -1.10 -12.08 9.99
CA GLY A 32 -0.14 -12.15 8.88
C GLY A 32 1.02 -13.10 9.19
N LEU A 33 1.65 -12.96 10.36
CA LEU A 33 2.73 -13.82 10.82
C LEU A 33 2.30 -15.29 10.94
N PHE A 34 1.12 -15.54 11.51
CA PHE A 34 0.56 -16.89 11.59
C PHE A 34 0.43 -17.53 10.21
N PHE A 35 -0.19 -16.84 9.25
CA PHE A 35 -0.32 -17.36 7.89
C PHE A 35 1.02 -17.47 7.15
N SER A 36 1.97 -16.56 7.39
CA SER A 36 3.32 -16.66 6.84
C SER A 36 4.06 -17.89 7.36
N VAL A 37 3.94 -18.22 8.65
CA VAL A 37 4.53 -19.44 9.24
C VAL A 37 3.86 -20.69 8.66
N VAL A 38 2.53 -20.72 8.59
CA VAL A 38 1.79 -21.84 7.99
C VAL A 38 2.23 -22.04 6.54
N PHE A 39 2.28 -20.96 5.74
CA PHE A 39 2.76 -21.03 4.36
C PHE A 39 4.19 -21.57 4.26
N LEU A 40 5.09 -21.09 5.12
CA LEU A 40 6.48 -21.57 5.18
C LEU A 40 6.57 -23.07 5.44
N LEU A 41 5.76 -23.61 6.36
CA LEU A 41 5.72 -25.06 6.65
C LEU A 41 5.26 -25.89 5.45
N PHE A 42 4.36 -25.37 4.61
CA PHE A 42 3.86 -26.05 3.43
C PHE A 42 4.70 -25.83 2.17
N SER A 43 5.50 -24.76 2.12
CA SER A 43 6.23 -24.34 0.93
C SER A 43 7.32 -25.31 0.45
N LYS A 44 7.63 -26.38 1.21
CA LYS A 44 8.71 -27.37 0.94
C LYS A 44 10.11 -26.78 0.76
N GLU A 45 10.27 -25.48 0.97
CA GLU A 45 11.57 -24.83 1.04
C GLU A 45 12.35 -25.44 2.21
N THR A 46 13.60 -25.82 1.95
CA THR A 46 14.46 -26.32 3.02
C THR A 46 14.66 -25.19 4.02
N PHE A 47 14.34 -25.44 5.29
CA PHE A 47 14.74 -24.54 6.36
C PHE A 47 16.22 -24.22 6.16
N PRO A 48 16.63 -22.94 6.07
CA PRO A 48 18.03 -22.61 5.90
C PRO A 48 18.77 -23.29 7.06
N SER A 49 19.61 -24.28 6.74
CA SER A 49 20.40 -25.05 7.70
C SER A 49 21.45 -24.18 8.42
N THR A 50 21.43 -22.88 8.18
CA THR A 50 22.35 -21.86 8.66
C THR A 50 21.62 -20.95 9.65
N PHE A 51 21.30 -21.46 10.85
CA PHE A 51 21.00 -20.63 12.02
C PHE A 51 22.18 -19.71 12.40
N SER A 52 23.33 -19.85 11.76
CA SER A 52 24.53 -19.02 11.87
C SER A 52 24.49 -17.70 11.09
N SER A 53 23.49 -17.45 10.24
CA SER A 53 23.44 -16.25 9.36
C SER A 53 22.70 -15.03 9.93
N PHE A 54 22.13 -15.09 11.15
CA PHE A 54 21.42 -13.94 11.72
C PHE A 54 22.31 -12.69 11.89
N SER A 55 23.63 -12.87 12.07
CA SER A 55 24.58 -11.74 12.14
C SER A 55 24.88 -11.10 10.79
N THR A 56 24.50 -11.73 9.67
CA THR A 56 24.78 -11.23 8.31
C THR A 56 23.60 -10.48 7.70
N ILE A 57 22.44 -10.45 8.38
CA ILE A 57 21.24 -9.79 7.87
C ILE A 57 21.43 -8.26 8.04
N PRO A 58 21.31 -7.47 6.96
CA PRO A 58 21.45 -6.03 7.05
C PRO A 58 20.35 -5.43 7.92
N PHE A 59 20.71 -4.47 8.78
CA PHE A 59 19.75 -3.75 9.63
C PHE A 59 18.56 -3.18 8.84
N LEU A 60 18.82 -2.76 7.60
CA LEU A 60 17.82 -2.24 6.68
C LEU A 60 16.65 -3.21 6.42
N ALA A 61 16.88 -4.53 6.50
CA ALA A 61 15.83 -5.53 6.33
C ALA A 61 14.78 -5.47 7.46
N TYR A 62 15.20 -5.17 8.69
CA TYR A 62 14.30 -5.05 9.85
C TYR A 62 13.42 -3.79 9.77
N LEU A 63 13.88 -2.73 9.10
CA LEU A 63 13.10 -1.51 8.90
C LEU A 63 11.87 -1.73 8.01
N GLY A 64 11.86 -2.77 7.17
CA GLY A 64 10.68 -3.15 6.39
C GLY A 64 9.46 -3.46 7.28
N GLY A 65 9.69 -4.09 8.43
CA GLY A 65 8.64 -4.36 9.42
C GLY A 65 8.06 -3.06 9.99
N LEU A 66 8.91 -2.09 10.35
CA LEU A 66 8.47 -0.79 10.86
C LEU A 66 7.67 0.00 9.80
N LEU A 67 8.15 0.02 8.56
CA LEU A 67 7.46 0.69 7.45
C LEU A 67 6.08 0.07 7.17
N GLY A 68 5.94 -1.25 7.33
CA GLY A 68 4.65 -1.92 7.20
C GLY A 68 3.65 -1.49 8.29
N VAL A 69 4.10 -1.34 9.55
CA VAL A 69 3.26 -0.85 10.66
C VAL A 69 2.73 0.55 10.33
N ILE A 70 3.62 1.45 9.89
CA ILE A 70 3.27 2.82 9.50
C ILE A 70 2.25 2.80 8.35
N THR A 71 2.48 1.94 7.35
CA THR A 71 1.60 1.81 6.19
C THR A 71 0.19 1.35 6.58
N ILE A 72 0.07 0.35 7.47
CA ILE A 72 -1.23 -0.15 7.94
C ILE A 72 -1.95 0.91 8.77
N VAL A 73 -1.24 1.62 9.65
CA VAL A 73 -1.82 2.70 10.47
C VAL A 73 -2.40 3.80 9.58
N ILE A 74 -1.62 4.30 8.61
CA ILE A 74 -2.06 5.33 7.66
C ILE A 74 -3.25 4.81 6.83
N SER A 75 -3.16 3.58 6.32
CA SER A 75 -4.22 2.97 5.52
C SER A 75 -5.54 2.86 6.31
N ASN A 76 -5.49 2.36 7.55
CA ASN A 76 -6.67 2.23 8.40
C ASN A 76 -7.28 3.59 8.77
N TYR A 77 -6.43 4.62 8.93
CA TYR A 77 -6.87 5.99 9.22
C TYR A 77 -7.48 6.71 8.01
N MET A 78 -6.95 6.48 6.81
CA MET A 78 -7.41 7.16 5.58
C MET A 78 -8.59 6.47 4.90
N THR A 79 -8.70 5.14 5.02
CA THR A 79 -9.78 4.34 4.41
C THR A 79 -11.21 4.83 4.71
N PRO A 80 -11.58 5.29 5.93
CA PRO A 80 -12.93 5.78 6.19
C PRO A 80 -13.12 7.26 5.83
N ARG A 81 -12.05 8.00 5.51
CA ARG A 81 -12.06 9.45 5.28
C ARG A 81 -12.03 9.85 3.82
N ILE A 82 -11.57 8.96 2.94
CA ILE A 82 -11.32 9.24 1.52
C ILE A 82 -11.98 8.12 0.71
N SER A 83 -12.50 8.44 -0.48
CA SER A 83 -13.01 7.42 -1.40
C SER A 83 -11.94 6.34 -1.66
N SER A 84 -12.41 5.08 -1.69
CA SER A 84 -11.56 3.92 -1.95
C SER A 84 -10.81 4.03 -3.29
N PHE A 85 -11.37 4.74 -4.26
CA PHE A 85 -10.72 5.00 -5.54
C PHE A 85 -9.43 5.83 -5.34
N TYR A 86 -9.55 7.02 -4.75
CA TYR A 86 -8.42 7.93 -4.52
C TYR A 86 -7.33 7.33 -3.64
N LEU A 87 -7.70 6.59 -2.59
CA LEU A 87 -6.70 5.94 -1.73
C LEU A 87 -5.88 4.89 -2.48
N THR A 88 -6.54 4.04 -3.27
CA THR A 88 -5.87 3.01 -4.07
C THR A 88 -4.90 3.63 -5.07
N LEU A 89 -5.34 4.72 -5.66
CA LEU A 89 -4.61 5.45 -6.67
C LEU A 89 -3.37 6.15 -6.10
N PHE A 90 -3.51 6.78 -4.93
CA PHE A 90 -2.39 7.35 -4.18
C PHE A 90 -1.32 6.29 -3.85
N ILE A 91 -1.75 5.12 -3.37
CA ILE A 91 -0.86 3.99 -3.05
C ILE A 91 -0.09 3.55 -4.30
N PHE A 92 -0.76 3.38 -5.44
CA PHE A 92 -0.11 2.95 -6.67
C PHE A 92 0.95 3.93 -7.14
N ILE A 93 0.68 5.25 -7.10
CA ILE A 93 1.67 6.26 -7.48
C ILE A 93 2.88 6.21 -6.55
N GLY A 94 2.63 6.16 -5.24
CA GLY A 94 3.70 6.12 -4.25
C GLY A 94 4.61 4.90 -4.46
N GLN A 95 4.02 3.73 -4.71
CA GLN A 95 4.76 2.50 -5.00
C GLN A 95 5.54 2.59 -6.32
N LEU A 96 4.94 3.16 -7.37
CA LEU A 96 5.62 3.33 -8.66
C LEU A 96 6.80 4.29 -8.53
N PHE A 97 6.56 5.47 -7.95
CA PHE A 97 7.60 6.48 -7.72
C PHE A 97 8.73 5.92 -6.86
N MET A 98 8.40 5.30 -5.73
CA MET A 98 9.40 4.69 -4.85
C MET A 98 10.16 3.56 -5.56
N GLY A 99 9.48 2.78 -6.41
CA GLY A 99 10.11 1.74 -7.23
C GLY A 99 11.17 2.31 -8.17
N ILE A 100 10.88 3.42 -8.85
CA ILE A 100 11.86 4.11 -9.72
C ILE A 100 13.04 4.63 -8.88
N VAL A 101 12.78 5.21 -7.71
CA VAL A 101 13.82 5.73 -6.81
C VAL A 101 14.73 4.58 -6.33
N ILE A 102 14.16 3.46 -5.88
CA ILE A 102 14.92 2.30 -5.43
C ILE A 102 15.75 1.71 -6.57
N ASP A 103 15.18 1.60 -7.78
CA ASP A 103 15.92 1.12 -8.95
C ASP A 103 17.12 2.02 -9.27
N TYR A 104 16.91 3.35 -9.24
CA TYR A 104 17.98 4.31 -9.51
C TYR A 104 19.11 4.19 -8.47
N ILE A 105 18.77 4.07 -7.18
CA ILE A 105 19.75 3.89 -6.10
C ILE A 105 20.50 2.56 -6.22
N THR A 106 19.79 1.47 -6.57
CA THR A 106 20.35 0.11 -6.56
C THR A 106 21.15 -0.22 -7.82
N LEU A 107 20.63 0.15 -8.99
CA LEU A 107 21.18 -0.21 -10.31
C LEU A 107 21.91 0.95 -10.98
N GLY A 108 21.86 2.17 -10.42
CA GLY A 108 22.43 3.38 -11.01
C GLY A 108 21.74 3.82 -12.31
N LYS A 109 20.62 3.19 -12.67
CA LYS A 109 19.88 3.41 -13.91
C LYS A 109 18.40 3.40 -13.62
N ALA A 110 17.71 4.46 -14.05
CA ALA A 110 16.26 4.44 -14.10
C ALA A 110 15.85 3.65 -15.35
N SER A 111 15.04 2.59 -15.17
CA SER A 111 14.47 1.87 -16.32
C SER A 111 13.56 2.82 -17.09
N THR A 112 13.93 3.15 -18.33
CA THR A 112 13.17 4.07 -19.19
C THR A 112 11.72 3.63 -19.34
N GLY A 113 11.47 2.32 -19.40
CA GLY A 113 10.11 1.76 -19.45
C GLY A 113 9.29 2.03 -18.19
N LYS A 114 9.90 1.94 -16.99
CA LYS A 114 9.22 2.27 -15.73
C LYS A 114 8.93 3.76 -15.61
N VAL A 115 9.85 4.61 -16.09
CA VAL A 115 9.64 6.07 -16.11
C VAL A 115 8.51 6.45 -17.05
N ILE A 116 8.50 5.93 -18.29
CA ILE A 116 7.43 6.20 -19.26
C ILE A 116 6.08 5.69 -18.73
N GLY A 117 6.05 4.45 -18.22
CA GLY A 117 4.85 3.89 -17.60
C GLY A 117 4.38 4.71 -16.40
N GLY A 118 5.31 5.19 -15.58
CA GLY A 118 5.03 6.08 -14.45
C GLY A 118 4.39 7.40 -14.87
N ILE A 119 4.96 8.07 -15.87
CA ILE A 119 4.39 9.30 -16.43
C ILE A 119 2.99 9.04 -16.98
N LEU A 120 2.78 7.93 -17.69
CA LEU A 120 1.48 7.59 -18.27
C LEU A 120 0.41 7.36 -17.18
N VAL A 121 0.77 6.67 -16.09
CA VAL A 121 -0.12 6.49 -14.92
C VAL A 121 -0.41 7.83 -14.25
N LEU A 122 0.60 8.71 -14.08
CA LEU A 122 0.43 10.05 -13.51
C LEU A 122 -0.49 10.93 -14.36
N ILE A 123 -0.41 10.85 -15.69
CA ILE A 123 -1.30 11.59 -16.60
C ILE A 123 -2.73 11.07 -16.49
N GLY A 124 -2.93 9.74 -16.58
CA GLY A 124 -4.26 9.13 -16.48
C GLY A 124 -4.93 9.43 -15.14
N LEU A 125 -4.15 9.46 -14.07
CA LEU A 125 -4.57 9.96 -12.77
C LEU A 125 -5.01 11.42 -12.81
N ALA A 126 -4.12 12.32 -13.24
CA ALA A 126 -4.38 13.76 -13.19
C ALA A 126 -5.65 14.09 -13.98
N TYR A 127 -5.84 13.44 -15.12
CA TYR A 127 -7.07 13.51 -15.89
C TYR A 127 -8.29 13.07 -15.06
N ASN A 128 -8.22 11.91 -14.40
CA ASN A 128 -9.32 11.41 -13.59
C ASN A 128 -9.66 12.34 -12.40
N LEU A 129 -8.66 12.91 -11.73
CA LEU A 129 -8.88 13.91 -10.66
C LEU A 129 -9.58 15.17 -11.17
N ILE A 130 -9.25 15.62 -12.38
CA ILE A 130 -9.87 16.80 -13.00
C ILE A 130 -11.33 16.51 -13.36
N VAL A 131 -11.61 15.33 -13.91
CA VAL A 131 -12.98 14.92 -14.26
C VAL A 131 -13.86 14.84 -13.01
N ASP A 132 -13.41 14.14 -11.96
CA ASP A 132 -14.21 13.95 -10.75
C ASP A 132 -14.46 15.28 -9.99
N LYS A 133 -13.49 16.20 -10.04
CA LYS A 133 -13.66 17.58 -9.54
C LYS A 133 -14.73 18.33 -10.34
N ASN A 134 -14.73 18.21 -11.67
CA ASN A 134 -15.71 18.90 -12.52
C ASN A 134 -17.12 18.37 -12.29
N ASP A 135 -17.28 17.05 -12.09
CA ASP A 135 -18.57 16.43 -11.77
C ASP A 135 -19.13 16.97 -10.44
N THR A 136 -18.27 17.14 -9.43
CA THR A 136 -18.66 17.72 -8.13
C THR A 136 -19.10 19.19 -8.26
N THR A 137 -18.44 19.97 -9.12
CA THR A 137 -18.78 21.40 -9.31
C THR A 137 -20.05 21.63 -10.15
N CYS A 138 -20.39 20.71 -11.05
CA CYS A 138 -21.61 20.81 -11.85
C CYS A 138 -22.86 20.62 -10.97
N ASP A 139 -22.85 19.62 -10.07
CA ASP A 139 -23.96 19.29 -9.17
C ASP A 139 -24.27 20.45 -8.21
N GLU A 140 -23.23 21.08 -7.63
CA GLU A 140 -23.39 22.24 -6.74
C GLU A 140 -23.99 23.47 -7.48
N SER A 141 -23.63 23.65 -8.76
CA SER A 141 -24.12 24.76 -9.58
C SER A 141 -25.58 24.60 -10.03
N GLU A 142 -26.07 23.36 -10.16
CA GLU A 142 -27.49 23.07 -10.44
C GLU A 142 -28.33 23.21 -9.17
N ILE A 143 -27.85 22.74 -8.02
CA ILE A 143 -28.54 22.89 -6.72
C ILE A 143 -28.70 24.36 -6.34
N LEU A 144 -27.70 25.21 -6.60
CA LEU A 144 -27.79 26.66 -6.32
C LEU A 144 -28.71 27.42 -7.29
N LYS A 145 -29.10 26.81 -8.41
CA LYS A 145 -30.02 27.40 -9.39
C LYS A 145 -31.46 26.89 -9.27
N ALA A 146 -31.71 25.87 -8.45
CA ALA A 146 -33.03 25.31 -8.16
C ALA A 146 -33.67 25.96 -6.92
#